data_AF-A0A7C7H6J9-F1
#
_entry.id   AF-A0A7C7H6J9-F1
#
_cell.length_a   1.000
_cell.length_b   1.000
_cell.length_c   1.000
_cell.angle_alpha   90.00
_cell.angle_beta   90.00
_cell.angle_gamma   90.00
#
_symmetry.space_group_name_H-M   'P 1'
#
loop_
_entity.id
_entity.type
_entity.pdbx_description
1 polymer ?
#
loop_
_entity_poly.entity_id
_entity_poly.type
_entity_poly.pdbx_seq_one_letter_code
_entity_poly.pdbx_strand_id
1 'polypeptide(L)'
;MKMKLILSSDDATLGHTGDVVEVTAGYARNWLIPRGLALPYSKDAIRRIEKHRVAAEQVRIEQLSDMQALADKLASIELSFTEKVSSAGHLYGAVTAKRISEALGEQGVD
;
A
#
# COMPACT_ATOMS: atom_id res chain seq x y z
N MET A 1 23.78 11.04 -17.44
CA MET A 1 24.16 9.61 -17.50
C MET A 1 23.20 8.82 -16.63
N LYS A 2 22.53 7.81 -17.20
CA LYS A 2 21.65 6.89 -16.46
C LYS A 2 22.46 5.67 -15.98
N MET A 3 22.04 5.07 -14.87
CA MET A 3 22.65 3.90 -14.24
C MET A 3 21.56 2.88 -13.95
N LYS A 4 21.85 1.63 -14.29
CA LYS A 4 20.96 0.49 -14.07
C LYS A 4 21.19 -0.09 -12.67
N LEU A 5 20.11 -0.25 -11.92
CA LEU A 5 20.09 -0.76 -10.56
C LEU A 5 19.06 -1.87 -10.43
N ILE A 6 19.18 -2.66 -9.36
CA ILE A 6 18.13 -3.57 -8.89
C ILE A 6 17.69 -3.12 -7.51
N LEU A 7 16.38 -2.97 -7.29
CA LEU A 7 15.84 -2.55 -6.00
C LEU A 7 15.97 -3.66 -4.97
N SER A 8 16.43 -3.30 -3.77
CA SER A 8 16.54 -4.22 -2.63
C SER A 8 15.35 -4.08 -1.66
N SER A 9 14.58 -3.00 -1.80
CA SER A 9 13.40 -2.67 -1.03
C SER A 9 12.38 -2.03 -1.95
N ASP A 10 11.11 -2.11 -1.57
CA ASP A 10 10.03 -1.43 -2.27
C ASP A 10 10.21 0.09 -2.16
N ASP A 11 9.96 0.79 -3.25
CA ASP A 11 9.98 2.24 -3.36
C ASP A 11 8.70 2.70 -4.06
N ALA A 12 8.04 3.70 -3.48
CA ALA A 12 6.75 4.18 -3.96
C ALA A 12 6.76 4.70 -5.41
N THR A 13 7.92 5.09 -5.93
CA THR A 13 8.06 5.68 -7.27
C THR A 13 8.78 4.77 -8.26
N LEU A 14 9.71 3.94 -7.77
CA LEU A 14 10.57 3.13 -8.63
C LEU A 14 10.05 1.71 -8.85
N GLY A 15 9.30 1.15 -7.89
CA GLY A 15 8.76 -0.20 -7.97
C GLY A 15 9.13 -1.08 -6.78
N HIS A 16 9.15 -2.38 -7.01
CA HIS A 16 9.24 -3.39 -5.97
C HIS A 16 10.64 -3.98 -5.83
N THR A 17 10.88 -4.62 -4.68
CA THR A 17 12.08 -5.41 -4.43
C THR A 17 12.31 -6.42 -5.56
N GLY A 18 13.47 -6.37 -6.21
CA GLY A 18 13.81 -7.19 -7.37
C GLY A 18 13.67 -6.50 -8.72
N ASP A 19 12.98 -5.36 -8.79
CA ASP A 19 12.80 -4.65 -10.03
C ASP A 19 14.08 -3.98 -10.49
N VAL A 20 14.27 -3.99 -11.81
CA VAL A 20 15.43 -3.42 -12.46
C VAL A 20 15.07 -2.06 -13.02
N VAL A 21 15.68 -1.01 -12.46
CA VAL A 21 15.33 0.39 -12.76
C VAL A 21 16.54 1.16 -13.31
N GLU A 22 16.26 2.15 -14.14
CA GLU A 22 17.27 3.08 -14.66
C GLU A 22 17.08 4.47 -14.08
N VAL A 23 18.05 4.92 -13.27
CA VAL A 23 18.00 6.22 -12.60
C VAL A 23 19.21 7.07 -12.95
N THR A 24 19.25 8.34 -12.54
CA THR A 24 20.45 9.16 -12.72
C THR A 24 21.59 8.66 -11.84
N ALA A 25 22.83 8.73 -12.34
CA ALA A 25 24.00 8.26 -11.58
C ALA A 25 24.22 9.00 -10.25
N GLY A 26 23.73 10.24 -10.12
CA GLY A 26 23.76 11.00 -8.86
C GLY A 26 22.79 10.43 -7.83
N TYR A 27 21.54 10.15 -8.24
CA TYR A 27 20.54 9.57 -7.37
C TYR A 27 20.91 8.15 -6.92
N ALA A 28 21.47 7.34 -7.83
CA ALA A 28 22.01 6.01 -7.51
C ALA A 28 23.09 6.08 -6.41
N ARG A 29 24.14 6.87 -6.62
CA ARG A 29 25.33 6.89 -5.77
C ARG A 29 25.15 7.67 -4.46
N ASN A 30 24.31 8.70 -4.45
CA ASN A 30 24.16 9.58 -3.28
C ASN A 30 22.97 9.20 -2.40
N TRP A 31 21.98 8.47 -2.94
CA TRP A 31 20.74 8.15 -2.21
C TRP A 31 20.47 6.65 -2.11
N LEU A 32 20.29 5.97 -3.25
CA LEU A 32 19.79 4.59 -3.23
C LEU A 32 20.81 3.58 -2.72
N ILE A 33 22.05 3.63 -3.22
CA ILE A 33 23.11 2.68 -2.85
C ILE A 33 23.54 2.87 -1.38
N PRO A 34 23.83 4.10 -0.88
CA PRO A 34 24.26 4.26 0.51
C PRO A 34 23.20 3.87 1.54
N ARG A 35 21.92 3.98 1.19
CA ARG A 35 20.79 3.56 2.05
C ARG A 35 20.43 2.08 1.91
N GLY A 36 21.13 1.33 1.06
CA GLY A 36 20.84 -0.07 0.80
C GLY A 36 19.53 -0.33 0.04
N LEU A 37 18.91 0.70 -0.52
CA LEU A 37 17.62 0.61 -1.22
C LEU A 37 17.75 -0.02 -2.61
N ALA A 38 18.95 0.01 -3.20
CA ALA A 38 19.24 -0.62 -4.48
C ALA A 38 20.68 -1.09 -4.58
N LEU A 39 20.92 -2.12 -5.40
CA LEU A 39 22.26 -2.60 -5.74
C LEU A 39 22.59 -2.28 -7.21
N PRO A 40 23.89 -2.10 -7.54
CA PRO A 40 24.33 -2.05 -8.93
C PRO A 40 23.90 -3.30 -9.70
N TYR A 41 23.38 -3.11 -10.90
CA TYR A 41 22.93 -4.22 -11.74
C TYR A 41 24.11 -5.16 -12.07
N SER A 42 24.00 -6.42 -11.64
CA SER A 42 24.94 -7.50 -11.96
C SER A 42 24.23 -8.85 -11.88
N LYS A 43 24.77 -9.88 -12.56
CA LYS A 43 24.21 -11.24 -12.51
C LYS A 43 24.20 -11.82 -11.09
N ASP A 44 25.17 -11.45 -10.27
CA ASP A 44 25.25 -11.90 -8.87
C ASP A 44 24.25 -11.17 -7.99
N ALA A 45 24.02 -9.87 -8.21
CA ALA A 45 22.99 -9.10 -7.51
C ALA A 45 21.59 -9.67 -7.78
N ILE A 46 21.28 -10.04 -9.02
CA ILE A 46 19.99 -10.69 -9.37
C ILE A 46 19.80 -11.97 -8.57
N ARG A 47 20.80 -12.86 -8.57
CA ARG A 47 20.72 -14.13 -7.83
C ARG A 47 20.57 -13.93 -6.33
N ARG A 48 21.20 -12.90 -5.76
CA ARG A 48 21.07 -12.57 -4.33
C ARG A 48 19.68 -12.05 -4.00
N ILE A 49 19.12 -11.18 -4.85
CA ILE A 49 17.82 -10.56 -4.61
C ILE A 49 16.66 -11.50 -4.92
N GLU A 50 16.82 -12.52 -5.75
CA GLU A 50 15.73 -13.43 -6.11
C GLU A 50 15.04 -14.05 -4.88
N LYS A 51 15.81 -14.46 -3.86
CA LYS A 51 15.23 -14.97 -2.61
C LYS A 51 14.41 -13.92 -1.87
N HIS A 52 14.89 -12.67 -1.84
CA HIS A 52 14.19 -11.55 -1.22
C HIS A 52 12.95 -11.16 -2.03
N ARG A 53 13.01 -11.24 -3.36
CA ARG A 53 11.89 -10.98 -4.27
C ARG A 53 10.74 -11.95 -4.00
N VAL A 54 11.03 -13.25 -3.94
CA VAL A 54 10.02 -14.28 -3.66
C VAL A 54 9.40 -14.09 -2.27
N ALA A 55 10.21 -13.80 -1.25
CA ALA A 55 9.69 -13.53 0.09
C ALA A 55 8.81 -12.27 0.14
N ALA A 56 9.24 -11.18 -0.49
CA ALA A 56 8.47 -9.94 -0.56
C ALA A 56 7.16 -10.13 -1.32
N GLU A 57 7.18 -10.91 -2.40
CA GLU A 57 5.97 -11.21 -3.18
C GLU A 57 4.95 -12.03 -2.38
N GLN A 58 5.41 -13.02 -1.61
CA GLN A 58 4.53 -13.80 -0.74
C GLN A 58 3.82 -12.91 0.28
N VAL A 59 4.55 -11.99 0.91
CA VAL A 59 3.97 -11.02 1.85
C VAL A 59 2.94 -10.12 1.16
N ARG A 60 3.20 -9.68 -0.08
CA ARG A 60 2.23 -8.86 -0.84
C ARG A 60 0.96 -9.63 -1.17
N ILE A 61 1.08 -10.89 -1.56
CA ILE A 61 -0.08 -11.74 -1.85
C ILE A 61 -0.93 -11.91 -0.60
N GLU A 62 -0.31 -12.17 0.56
CA GLU A 62 -1.00 -12.27 1.84
C GLU A 62 -1.70 -10.95 2.20
N GLN A 63 -1.01 -9.82 2.11
CA GLN A 63 -1.60 -8.50 2.36
C GLN A 63 -2.76 -8.20 1.40
N LEU A 64 -2.62 -8.50 0.11
CA LEU A 64 -3.67 -8.29 -0.88
C LEU A 64 -4.90 -9.15 -0.54
N SER A 65 -4.68 -10.41 -0.15
CA SER A 65 -5.75 -11.31 0.27
C SER A 65 -6.49 -10.78 1.50
N ASP A 66 -5.77 -10.31 2.52
CA ASP A 66 -6.36 -9.74 3.73
C ASP A 66 -7.14 -8.46 3.42
N MET A 67 -6.60 -7.59 2.56
CA MET A 67 -7.28 -6.37 2.14
C MET A 67 -8.52 -6.66 1.29
N GLN A 68 -8.49 -7.67 0.43
CA GLN A 68 -9.64 -8.08 -0.36
C GLN A 68 -10.74 -8.66 0.55
N ALA A 69 -10.37 -9.50 1.52
CA ALA A 69 -11.32 -10.03 2.49
C ALA A 69 -11.99 -8.92 3.31
N LEU A 70 -11.23 -7.89 3.71
CA LEU A 70 -11.78 -6.71 4.38
C LEU A 70 -12.72 -5.92 3.45
N ALA A 71 -12.34 -5.72 2.19
CA ALA A 71 -13.18 -5.03 1.21
C ALA A 71 -14.51 -5.77 0.98
N ASP A 72 -14.47 -7.09 0.87
CA ASP A 72 -15.67 -7.92 0.70
C ASP A 72 -16.57 -7.85 1.93
N LYS A 73 -15.99 -7.88 3.14
CA LYS A 73 -16.73 -7.68 4.40
C LYS A 73 -17.42 -6.32 4.40
N LEU A 74 -16.71 -5.25 4.08
CA LEU A 74 -17.27 -3.89 4.00
C LEU A 74 -18.38 -3.78 2.97
N ALA A 75 -18.23 -4.41 1.79
CA ALA A 75 -19.23 -4.40 0.72
C ALA A 75 -20.55 -5.09 1.13
N SER A 76 -20.49 -6.03 2.08
CA SER A 76 -21.66 -6.74 2.59
C SER A 76 -22.41 -6.02 3.72
N ILE A 77 -21.83 -4.95 4.30
CA ILE A 77 -22.40 -4.24 5.45
C ILE A 77 -23.33 -3.11 4.97
N GLU A 78 -24.57 -3.14 5.45
CA GLU A 78 -25.50 -2.01 5.31
C GLU A 78 -25.59 -1.25 6.64
N LEU A 79 -25.37 0.07 6.59
CA LEU A 79 -25.50 0.95 7.74
C LEU A 79 -26.76 1.80 7.62
N SER A 80 -27.65 1.69 8.61
CA SER A 80 -28.87 2.48 8.69
C SER A 80 -28.76 3.54 9.78
N PHE A 81 -28.97 4.81 9.43
CA PHE A 81 -28.91 5.93 10.36
C PHE A 81 -30.30 6.55 10.53
N THR A 82 -30.80 6.59 11.75
CA THR A 82 -32.06 7.28 12.08
C THR A 82 -31.77 8.62 12.72
N GLU A 83 -32.32 9.70 12.17
CA GLU A 83 -32.06 11.06 12.62
C GLU A 83 -33.29 11.96 12.54
N LYS A 84 -33.28 13.00 13.38
CA LYS A 84 -34.36 13.99 13.37
C LYS A 84 -34.26 14.89 12.15
N VAL A 85 -35.41 15.17 11.53
CA VAL A 85 -35.53 16.03 10.36
C VAL A 85 -36.18 17.35 10.76
N SER A 86 -35.69 18.46 10.21
CA SER A 86 -36.27 19.79 10.36
C SER A 86 -37.58 19.92 9.60
N SER A 87 -38.39 20.92 9.94
CA SER A 87 -39.63 21.22 9.21
C SER A 87 -39.40 21.53 7.72
N ALA A 88 -38.18 21.89 7.34
CA ALA A 88 -37.76 22.11 5.95
C ALA A 88 -37.19 20.84 5.25
N GLY A 89 -37.17 19.69 5.93
CA GLY A 89 -36.71 18.42 5.35
C GLY A 89 -35.20 18.14 5.50
N HIS A 90 -34.45 18.96 6.24
CA HIS A 90 -33.01 18.75 6.46
C HIS A 90 -32.72 17.95 7.73
N LEU A 91 -31.73 17.06 7.69
CA LEU A 91 -31.27 16.34 8.88
C LEU A 91 -30.65 17.30 9.91
N TYR A 92 -31.02 17.18 11.19
CA TYR A 92 -30.38 17.92 12.28
C TYR A 92 -28.97 17.40 12.59
N GLY A 93 -28.76 16.09 12.46
CA GLY A 93 -27.45 15.44 12.62
C GLY A 93 -26.87 15.08 11.26
N ALA A 94 -25.65 15.54 10.97
CA ALA A 94 -24.93 15.10 9.78
C ALA A 94 -24.42 13.65 9.96
N VAL A 95 -24.53 12.85 8.90
CA VAL A 95 -23.81 11.57 8.81
C VAL A 95 -22.37 11.89 8.38
N THR A 96 -21.49 11.99 9.37
CA THR A 96 -20.07 12.32 9.15
C THR A 96 -19.22 11.06 8.99
N ALA A 97 -18.01 11.20 8.45
CA ALA A 97 -17.07 10.08 8.34
C ALA A 97 -16.77 9.41 9.69
N LYS A 98 -16.69 10.22 10.77
CA LYS A 98 -16.53 9.70 12.13
C LYS A 98 -17.69 8.80 12.54
N ARG A 99 -18.92 9.22 12.27
CA ARG A 99 -20.12 8.44 12.60
C ARG A 99 -20.22 7.14 11.80
N ILE A 100 -19.79 7.16 10.54
CA ILE A 100 -19.71 5.95 9.71
C ILE A 100 -18.66 4.99 10.28
N SER A 101 -17.47 5.49 10.64
CA SER A 101 -16.41 4.70 11.26
C SER A 101 -16.85 4.06 12.58
N GLU A 102 -17.54 4.79 13.44
CA GLU A 102 -18.08 4.26 14.70
C GLU A 102 -19.12 3.15 14.43
N ALA A 103 -20.02 3.37 13.47
CA ALA A 103 -21.02 2.36 13.10
C ALA A 103 -20.40 1.11 12.44
N LEU A 104 -19.31 1.25 11.68
CA LEU A 104 -18.54 0.10 11.17
C LEU A 104 -17.84 -0.66 12.29
N GLY A 105 -17.28 0.05 13.28
CA GLY A 105 -16.69 -0.55 14.47
C GLY A 105 -17.70 -1.39 15.26
N GLU A 106 -18.94 -0.91 15.40
CA GLU A 106 -20.04 -1.69 16.02
C GLU A 106 -20.38 -2.98 15.24
N GLN A 107 -20.14 -3.01 13.92
CA GLN A 107 -20.26 -4.21 13.08
C GLN A 107 -19.00 -5.09 13.10
N GLY A 108 -18.03 -4.78 13.97
CA GLY A 108 -16.78 -5.51 14.14
C GLY A 108 -15.77 -5.29 13.02
N VAL A 109 -15.80 -4.11 12.38
CA VAL A 109 -14.80 -3.67 11.40
C VAL A 109 -14.08 -2.44 11.94
N ASP A 110 -12.82 -2.63 12.36
CA ASP A 110 -11.90 -1.57 12.81
C ASP A 110 -10.83 -1.26 11.76
#